data_AF-A0A420C7B5-F1
#
_entry.id   AF-A0A420C7B5-F1
#
_cell.length_a   1.000
_cell.length_b   1.000
_cell.length_c   1.000
_cell.angle_alpha   90.00
_cell.angle_beta   90.00
_cell.angle_gamma   90.00
#
_symmetry.space_group_name_H-M   'P 1'
#
loop_
_entity.id
_entity.type
_entity.pdbx_description
1 polymer ?
#
loop_
_entity_poly.entity_id
_entity_poly.type
_entity_poly.pdbx_seq_one_letter_code
_entity_poly.pdbx_strand_id
1 'polypeptide(L)'
;MTEILTFNGDDVERYASHLQDVARAVAAGHLGTAQQLLAPIAGEVWVGKLSANTRQSAADVLAKPAARIRRISDDRLRAQVFIRDGFRCTSCGGRAIPRSILVALHDLFPAELPYDRHYGRGKVHPVFWALAPEADHILAHSRGGANDLENLTTLHASCNTQKSDAEVAPIPRYGGLESWDGLTSYYSALIVAGAGQVRPRYHRDWSRRLSPS
;
A
#
# COMPACT_ATOMS: atom_id res chain seq x y z
N MET A 1 3.31 22.63 -3.01
CA MET A 1 2.97 21.33 -3.60
C MET A 1 4.15 20.92 -4.47
N THR A 2 4.75 19.77 -4.18
CA THR A 2 5.99 19.33 -4.81
C THR A 2 5.68 18.18 -5.77
N GLU A 3 6.07 18.30 -7.03
CA GLU A 3 5.81 17.26 -8.02
C GLU A 3 6.86 16.15 -7.94
N ILE A 4 6.39 14.90 -7.79
CA ILE A 4 7.25 13.71 -7.74
C ILE A 4 7.03 12.88 -9.01
N LEU A 5 8.12 12.66 -9.75
CA LEU A 5 8.13 11.94 -11.03
C LEU A 5 8.55 10.48 -10.89
N THR A 6 9.42 10.19 -9.92
CA THR A 6 9.99 8.87 -9.64
C THR A 6 10.18 8.73 -8.13
N PHE A 7 10.22 7.49 -7.65
CA PHE A 7 10.67 7.15 -6.31
C PHE A 7 11.29 5.75 -6.33
N ASN A 8 12.12 5.43 -5.35
CA ASN A 8 12.85 4.17 -5.22
C ASN A 8 12.61 3.52 -3.84
N GLY A 9 13.40 2.49 -3.51
CA GLY A 9 13.30 1.79 -2.22
C GLY A 9 13.63 2.67 -1.00
N ASP A 10 14.57 3.60 -1.12
CA ASP A 10 14.93 4.52 -0.04
C ASP A 10 13.79 5.50 0.24
N ASP A 11 13.09 5.95 -0.81
CA ASP A 11 11.88 6.77 -0.67
C ASP A 11 10.76 6.01 0.05
N VAL A 12 10.54 4.72 -0.29
CA VAL A 12 9.57 3.85 0.38
C VAL A 12 9.86 3.80 1.88
N GLU A 13 11.11 3.55 2.27
CA GLU A 13 11.49 3.47 3.67
C GLU A 13 11.44 4.82 4.38
N ARG A 14 11.84 5.92 3.72
CA ARG A 14 11.69 7.28 4.24
C ARG A 14 10.23 7.59 4.55
N TYR A 15 9.32 7.32 3.60
CA TYR A 15 7.89 7.53 3.80
C TYR A 15 7.36 6.70 4.97
N ALA A 16 7.69 5.41 5.04
CA ALA A 16 7.23 4.54 6.11
C ALA A 16 7.69 5.02 7.50
N SER A 17 8.94 5.50 7.63
CA SER A 17 9.46 6.05 8.87
C SER A 17 8.74 7.34 9.30
N HIS A 18 8.54 8.30 8.38
CA HIS A 18 7.77 9.51 8.71
C HIS A 18 6.35 9.18 9.18
N LEU A 19 5.64 8.30 8.46
CA LEU A 19 4.26 7.96 8.84
C LEU A 19 4.18 7.18 10.16
N GLN A 20 5.22 6.42 10.51
CA GLN A 20 5.33 5.76 11.82
C GLN A 20 5.44 6.78 12.95
N ASP A 21 6.32 7.78 12.81
CA ASP A 21 6.48 8.83 13.83
C ASP A 21 5.22 9.68 13.96
N VAL A 22 4.56 9.98 12.83
CA VAL A 22 3.26 10.67 12.81
C VAL A 22 2.20 9.86 13.55
N ALA A 23 2.04 8.57 13.23
CA ALA A 23 1.07 7.71 13.91
C ALA A 23 1.32 7.60 15.42
N ARG A 24 2.60 7.53 15.83
CA ARG A 24 3.00 7.56 17.24
C ARG A 24 2.61 8.87 17.92
N ALA A 25 2.86 10.01 17.28
CA ALA A 25 2.49 11.33 17.80
C ALA A 25 0.97 11.49 17.92
N VAL A 26 0.18 11.02 16.93
CA VAL A 26 -1.28 11.00 17.01
C VAL A 26 -1.75 10.13 18.18
N ALA A 27 -1.16 8.94 18.35
CA ALA A 27 -1.50 8.04 19.45
C ALA A 27 -1.16 8.61 20.84
N ALA A 28 -0.16 9.48 20.93
CA ALA A 28 0.15 10.25 22.12
C ALA A 28 -0.74 11.49 22.32
N GLY A 29 -1.70 11.76 21.43
CA GLY A 29 -2.57 12.94 21.48
C GLY A 29 -1.93 14.23 20.96
N HIS A 30 -0.76 14.16 20.33
CA HIS A 30 0.02 15.32 19.88
C HIS A 30 -0.22 15.62 18.39
N LEU A 31 -1.44 16.05 18.03
CA LEU A 31 -1.79 16.33 16.62
C LEU A 31 -0.92 17.42 15.96
N GLY A 32 -0.56 18.47 16.68
CA GLY A 32 0.33 19.52 16.15
C GLY A 32 1.73 19.00 15.83
N THR A 33 2.30 18.17 16.72
CA THR A 33 3.59 17.50 16.48
C THR A 33 3.49 16.52 15.33
N ALA A 34 2.40 15.75 15.24
CA ALA A 34 2.16 14.84 14.12
C ALA A 34 2.15 15.58 12.77
N GLN A 35 1.51 16.76 12.70
CA GLN A 35 1.54 17.59 11.49
C GLN A 35 2.96 18.10 11.16
N GLN A 36 3.72 18.53 12.16
CA GLN A 36 5.11 18.98 11.96
C GLN A 36 6.02 17.85 11.44
N LEU A 37 5.82 16.62 11.91
CA LEU A 37 6.57 15.45 11.46
C LEU A 37 6.28 15.08 10.00
N LEU A 38 5.17 15.54 9.42
CA LEU A 38 4.88 15.40 7.98
C LEU A 38 5.62 16.41 7.12
N ALA A 39 6.13 17.52 7.67
CA ALA A 39 6.73 18.61 6.90
C ALA A 39 7.77 18.16 5.84
N PRO A 40 8.64 17.16 6.09
CA PRO A 40 9.61 16.70 5.10
C PRO A 40 9.01 16.12 3.81
N ILE A 41 7.77 15.64 3.86
CA ILE A 41 7.06 15.02 2.72
C ILE A 41 5.76 15.75 2.37
N ALA A 42 5.42 16.81 3.10
CA ALA A 42 4.10 17.44 3.03
C ALA A 42 3.79 18.02 1.63
N GLY A 43 2.61 17.68 1.12
CA GLY A 43 2.08 18.22 -0.12
C GLY A 43 2.81 17.75 -1.38
N GLU A 44 3.60 16.67 -1.29
CA GLU A 44 4.07 15.98 -2.49
C GLU A 44 2.90 15.39 -3.27
N VAL A 45 2.97 15.47 -4.60
CA VAL A 45 1.98 14.89 -5.49
C VAL A 45 2.64 14.08 -6.58
N TRP A 46 2.10 12.89 -6.81
CA TRP A 46 2.56 12.00 -7.86
C TRP A 46 2.11 12.50 -9.23
N VAL A 47 3.08 12.79 -10.10
CA VAL A 47 2.85 13.15 -11.50
C VAL A 47 3.60 12.25 -12.50
N GLY A 48 4.35 11.28 -11.96
CA GLY A 48 5.12 10.29 -12.70
C GLY A 48 4.27 9.25 -13.44
N LYS A 49 4.96 8.36 -14.15
CA LYS A 49 4.38 7.20 -14.83
C LYS A 49 5.01 5.92 -14.31
N LEU A 50 4.17 4.93 -14.05
CA LEU A 50 4.59 3.56 -13.80
C LEU A 50 4.45 2.80 -15.11
N SER A 51 5.56 2.31 -15.65
CA SER A 51 5.57 1.45 -16.84
C SER A 51 5.77 0.00 -16.43
N ALA A 52 5.09 -0.93 -17.11
CA ALA A 52 5.36 -2.35 -16.93
C ALA A 52 6.84 -2.66 -17.26
N ASN A 53 7.49 -3.51 -16.46
CA ASN A 53 8.84 -3.99 -16.75
C ASN A 53 8.75 -5.07 -17.83
N THR A 54 8.60 -4.66 -19.10
CA THR A 54 8.46 -5.59 -20.22
C THR A 54 9.80 -6.23 -20.57
N ARG A 55 10.22 -7.27 -19.85
CA ARG A 55 11.09 -8.30 -20.45
C ARG A 55 10.19 -9.25 -21.23
N GLN A 56 9.75 -8.84 -22.41
CA GLN A 56 9.04 -9.73 -23.32
C GLN A 56 10.02 -10.79 -23.81
N SER A 57 9.71 -12.06 -23.55
CA SER A 57 10.35 -13.15 -24.28
C SER A 57 9.72 -13.23 -25.67
N ALA A 58 10.50 -13.59 -26.69
CA ALA A 58 10.00 -13.71 -28.07
C ALA A 58 8.86 -14.74 -28.24
N ALA A 59 8.61 -15.58 -27.23
CA ALA A 59 7.53 -16.57 -27.21
C ALA A 59 6.14 -15.97 -26.91
N ASP A 60 6.06 -14.75 -26.35
CA ASP A 60 4.79 -14.15 -25.87
C ASP A 60 3.97 -13.46 -26.98
N VAL A 61 4.51 -13.36 -28.20
CA VAL A 61 3.89 -12.62 -29.33
C VAL A 61 2.63 -13.31 -29.88
N LEU A 62 2.35 -14.57 -29.50
CA LEU A 62 1.23 -15.36 -30.03
C LEU A 62 0.10 -15.65 -29.03
N ALA A 63 0.14 -15.09 -27.82
CA ALA A 63 -0.89 -15.37 -26.80
C ALA A 63 -2.16 -14.52 -27.01
N LYS A 64 -3.33 -15.18 -27.00
CA LYS A 64 -4.68 -14.58 -27.02
C LYS A 64 -4.82 -13.48 -25.94
N PRO A 65 -5.70 -12.48 -26.13
CA PRO A 65 -5.90 -11.42 -25.14
C PRO A 65 -6.23 -12.03 -23.77
N ALA A 66 -5.34 -11.81 -22.81
CA ALA A 66 -5.51 -12.30 -21.45
C ALA A 66 -6.84 -11.78 -20.89
N ALA A 67 -7.65 -12.69 -20.34
CA ALA A 67 -8.87 -12.32 -19.66
C ALA A 67 -8.55 -11.25 -18.60
N ARG A 68 -9.28 -10.12 -18.66
CA ARG A 68 -9.07 -8.95 -17.79
C ARG A 68 -8.93 -9.42 -16.34
N ILE A 69 -7.72 -9.29 -15.77
CA ILE A 69 -7.40 -9.73 -14.40
C ILE A 69 -8.47 -9.15 -13.46
N ARG A 70 -9.28 -10.03 -12.87
CA ARG A 70 -10.26 -9.61 -11.86
C ARG A 70 -9.48 -9.24 -10.60
N ARG A 71 -9.58 -7.98 -10.18
CA ARG A 71 -9.11 -7.55 -8.87
C ARG A 71 -9.73 -8.44 -7.80
N ILE A 72 -8.92 -8.87 -6.85
CA ILE A 72 -9.36 -9.64 -5.70
C ILE A 72 -10.35 -8.77 -4.91
N SER A 73 -11.62 -9.17 -4.89
CA SER A 73 -12.69 -8.41 -4.25
C SER A 73 -12.90 -8.77 -2.78
N ASP A 74 -12.31 -9.88 -2.32
CA ASP A 74 -12.40 -10.32 -0.93
C ASP A 74 -11.41 -9.55 -0.06
N ASP A 75 -11.89 -8.51 0.61
CA ASP A 75 -11.11 -7.71 1.55
C ASP A 75 -10.60 -8.50 2.75
N ARG A 76 -11.28 -9.59 3.18
CA ARG A 76 -10.81 -10.42 4.29
C ARG A 76 -9.58 -11.22 3.85
N LEU A 77 -9.64 -11.82 2.67
CA LEU A 77 -8.50 -12.52 2.08
C LEU A 77 -7.32 -11.58 1.87
N ARG A 78 -7.56 -10.36 1.36
CA ARG A 78 -6.52 -9.33 1.22
C ARG A 78 -5.85 -9.00 2.56
N ALA A 79 -6.64 -8.78 3.60
CA ALA A 79 -6.10 -8.52 4.94
C ALA A 79 -5.27 -9.70 5.47
N GLN A 80 -5.73 -10.93 5.27
CA GLN A 80 -4.98 -12.14 5.65
C GLN A 80 -3.63 -12.25 4.92
N VAL A 81 -3.58 -11.92 3.63
CA VAL A 81 -2.33 -11.87 2.85
C VAL A 81 -1.37 -10.84 3.44
N PHE A 82 -1.85 -9.63 3.73
CA PHE A 82 -1.02 -8.55 4.28
C PHE A 82 -0.45 -8.90 5.67
N ILE A 83 -1.29 -9.49 6.53
CA ILE A 83 -0.89 -9.94 7.87
C ILE A 83 0.16 -11.05 7.76
N ARG A 84 -0.10 -12.07 6.94
CA ARG A 84 0.81 -13.20 6.73
C ARG A 84 2.18 -12.75 6.20
N ASP A 85 2.19 -11.76 5.31
CA ASP A 85 3.42 -11.22 4.73
C ASP A 85 4.09 -10.14 5.61
N GLY A 86 3.59 -9.93 6.83
CA GLY A 86 4.17 -8.98 7.79
C GLY A 86 4.15 -7.53 7.27
N PHE A 87 3.16 -7.19 6.44
CA PHE A 87 3.05 -5.88 5.80
C PHE A 87 4.33 -5.47 5.06
N ARG A 88 4.93 -6.40 4.32
CA ARG A 88 6.09 -6.14 3.45
C ARG A 88 5.78 -6.53 2.01
N CYS A 89 6.29 -5.74 1.07
CA CYS A 89 6.21 -6.08 -0.35
C CYS A 89 7.13 -7.27 -0.65
N THR A 90 6.59 -8.36 -1.18
CA THR A 90 7.37 -9.57 -1.49
C THR A 90 8.15 -9.46 -2.80
N SER A 91 8.07 -8.32 -3.50
CA SER A 91 8.88 -8.06 -4.70
C SER A 91 10.10 -7.18 -4.43
N CYS A 92 10.03 -6.23 -3.50
CA CYS A 92 11.14 -5.32 -3.21
C CYS A 92 11.62 -5.36 -1.74
N GLY A 93 10.89 -6.03 -0.85
CA GLY A 93 11.20 -6.13 0.59
C GLY A 93 10.75 -4.94 1.45
N GLY A 94 10.37 -3.81 0.82
CA GLY A 94 10.02 -2.58 1.54
C GLY A 94 8.74 -2.67 2.38
N ARG A 95 8.67 -1.85 3.44
CA ARG A 95 7.51 -1.76 4.33
C ARG A 95 6.26 -1.28 3.57
N ALA A 96 5.13 -1.87 3.90
CA ALA A 96 3.81 -1.47 3.41
C ALA A 96 2.96 -0.96 4.58
N ILE A 97 2.05 -0.03 4.28
CA ILE A 97 1.05 0.49 5.21
C ILE A 97 -0.32 0.32 4.54
N PRO A 98 -1.26 -0.44 5.13
CA PRO A 98 -2.59 -0.62 4.58
C PRO A 98 -3.21 0.70 4.13
N ARG A 99 -3.81 0.70 2.93
CA ARG A 99 -4.48 1.88 2.37
C ARG A 99 -5.46 2.51 3.36
N SER A 100 -6.15 1.68 4.14
CA SER A 100 -7.15 2.13 5.10
C SER A 100 -6.57 2.94 6.26
N ILE A 101 -5.27 2.78 6.55
CA ILE A 101 -4.49 3.56 7.52
C ILE A 101 -3.93 4.81 6.85
N LEU A 102 -3.40 4.71 5.63
CA LEU A 102 -2.96 5.89 4.85
C LEU A 102 -4.11 6.88 4.63
N VAL A 103 -5.32 6.37 4.38
CA VAL A 103 -6.54 7.19 4.27
C VAL A 103 -6.93 7.79 5.62
N ALA A 104 -6.71 7.10 6.75
CA ALA A 104 -6.96 7.67 8.06
C ALA A 104 -6.00 8.84 8.36
N LEU A 105 -4.73 8.70 7.97
CA LEU A 105 -3.75 9.79 8.06
C LEU A 105 -4.11 10.96 7.13
N HIS A 106 -4.59 10.69 5.91
CA HIS A 106 -5.15 11.72 5.03
C HIS A 106 -6.36 12.43 5.64
N ASP A 107 -7.28 11.70 6.27
CA ASP A 107 -8.47 12.30 6.88
C ASP A 107 -8.09 13.28 8.02
N LEU A 108 -6.95 13.07 8.70
CA LEU A 108 -6.41 13.99 9.70
C LEU A 108 -5.58 15.13 9.09
N PHE A 109 -4.81 14.84 8.04
CA PHE A 109 -3.84 15.76 7.43
C PHE A 109 -4.03 15.86 5.90
N PRO A 110 -5.19 16.35 5.42
CA PRO A 110 -5.55 16.27 4.01
C PRO A 110 -4.71 17.17 3.11
N ALA A 111 -4.13 18.26 3.65
CA ALA A 111 -3.26 19.16 2.91
C ALA A 111 -1.85 18.58 2.73
N GLU A 112 -1.34 17.91 3.75
CA GLU A 112 0.00 17.31 3.78
C GLU A 112 0.03 15.97 3.03
N LEU A 113 -1.03 15.17 3.12
CA LEU A 113 -1.13 13.86 2.47
C LEU A 113 -2.35 13.79 1.54
N PRO A 114 -2.36 14.52 0.40
CA PRO A 114 -3.49 14.52 -0.51
C PRO A 114 -3.82 13.11 -1.03
N TYR A 115 -5.11 12.77 -1.07
CA TYR A 115 -5.60 11.48 -1.54
C TYR A 115 -6.74 11.65 -2.54
N ASP A 116 -6.64 10.92 -3.65
CA ASP A 116 -7.72 10.76 -4.61
C ASP A 116 -7.96 9.27 -4.85
N ARG A 117 -9.22 8.83 -4.70
CA ARG A 117 -9.61 7.42 -4.84
C ARG A 117 -9.40 6.86 -6.24
N HIS A 118 -9.32 7.74 -7.24
CA HIS A 118 -9.10 7.39 -8.64
C HIS A 118 -7.63 7.54 -9.04
N TYR A 119 -6.74 7.87 -8.10
CA TYR A 119 -5.32 8.08 -8.35
C TYR A 119 -5.06 9.14 -9.45
N GLY A 120 -5.86 10.21 -9.45
CA GLY A 120 -5.69 11.31 -10.39
C GLY A 120 -4.28 11.90 -10.36
N ARG A 121 -3.70 12.11 -11.55
CA ARG A 121 -2.37 12.74 -11.70
C ARG A 121 -2.33 14.09 -10.99
N GLY A 122 -1.32 14.32 -10.16
CA GLY A 122 -1.16 15.56 -9.38
C GLY A 122 -2.16 15.72 -8.23
N LYS A 123 -2.97 14.69 -7.91
CA LYS A 123 -3.99 14.74 -6.85
C LYS A 123 -3.73 13.78 -5.69
N VAL A 124 -2.73 12.92 -5.81
CA VAL A 124 -2.44 11.86 -4.85
C VAL A 124 -1.00 11.92 -4.40
N HIS A 125 -0.77 11.79 -3.10
CA HIS A 125 0.55 11.74 -2.50
C HIS A 125 1.28 10.44 -2.89
N PRO A 126 2.60 10.46 -3.18
CA PRO A 126 3.36 9.27 -3.60
C PRO A 126 3.30 8.08 -2.62
N VAL A 127 3.11 8.33 -1.32
CA VAL A 127 2.89 7.29 -0.29
C VAL A 127 1.82 6.26 -0.69
N PHE A 128 0.76 6.66 -1.41
CA PHE A 128 -0.30 5.73 -1.83
C PHE A 128 0.18 4.80 -2.95
N TRP A 129 1.22 5.14 -3.68
CA TRP A 129 1.88 4.24 -4.62
C TRP A 129 2.99 3.43 -3.96
N ALA A 130 3.78 4.10 -3.12
CA ALA A 130 4.99 3.56 -2.50
C ALA A 130 4.72 2.60 -1.34
N LEU A 131 3.61 2.76 -0.61
CA LEU A 131 3.35 2.05 0.64
C LEU A 131 2.06 1.23 0.64
N ALA A 132 1.03 1.63 -0.12
CA ALA A 132 -0.24 0.92 -0.09
C ALA A 132 -0.08 -0.50 -0.66
N PRO A 133 -0.41 -1.55 0.10
CA PRO A 133 -0.32 -2.91 -0.39
C PRO A 133 -1.54 -3.26 -1.27
N GLU A 134 -1.29 -4.08 -2.27
CA GLU A 134 -2.29 -4.83 -3.03
C GLU A 134 -1.95 -6.32 -2.91
N ALA A 135 -2.99 -7.15 -2.80
CA ALA A 135 -2.82 -8.58 -2.91
C ALA A 135 -2.86 -8.91 -4.41
N ASP A 136 -1.88 -9.67 -4.88
CA ASP A 136 -1.81 -10.12 -6.28
C ASP A 136 -1.31 -11.56 -6.35
N HIS A 137 -1.55 -12.22 -7.48
CA HIS A 137 -1.19 -13.62 -7.63
C HIS A 137 0.31 -13.84 -7.84
N ILE A 138 0.84 -14.87 -7.18
CA ILE A 138 2.16 -15.46 -7.42
C ILE A 138 2.14 -16.15 -8.80
N LEU A 139 1.30 -17.18 -8.95
CA LEU A 139 0.95 -17.73 -10.26
C LEU A 139 -0.19 -16.92 -10.84
N ALA A 140 0.03 -16.25 -11.96
CA ALA A 140 -0.98 -15.39 -12.58
C ALA A 140 -2.32 -16.14 -12.78
N HIS A 141 -3.44 -15.45 -12.53
CA HIS A 141 -4.78 -16.02 -12.75
C HIS A 141 -4.97 -16.49 -14.20
N SER A 142 -4.38 -15.78 -15.18
CA SER A 142 -4.38 -16.18 -16.59
C SER A 142 -3.69 -17.53 -16.87
N ARG A 143 -2.82 -17.96 -15.95
CA ARG A 143 -2.09 -19.24 -15.96
C ARG A 143 -2.70 -20.28 -14.99
N GLY A 144 -3.92 -20.04 -14.49
CA GLY A 144 -4.62 -20.96 -13.60
C GLY A 144 -4.40 -20.71 -12.10
N GLY A 145 -3.81 -19.58 -11.72
CA GLY A 145 -3.65 -19.20 -10.33
C GLY A 145 -4.97 -19.01 -9.58
N ALA A 146 -5.09 -19.62 -8.41
CA ALA A 146 -6.26 -19.53 -7.55
C ALA A 146 -6.27 -18.25 -6.68
N ASN A 147 -7.46 -17.84 -6.23
CA ASN A 147 -7.67 -16.77 -5.25
C ASN A 147 -7.66 -17.35 -3.83
N ASP A 148 -6.53 -17.90 -3.41
CA ASP A 148 -6.34 -18.46 -2.06
C ASP A 148 -5.16 -17.78 -1.37
N LEU A 149 -5.00 -18.06 -0.08
CA LEU A 149 -3.92 -17.43 0.69
C LEU A 149 -2.58 -17.83 0.05
N GLU A 150 -2.38 -19.10 -0.23
CA GLU A 150 -1.14 -19.70 -0.72
C GLU A 150 -0.60 -19.04 -1.99
N ASN A 151 -1.47 -18.75 -2.96
CA ASN A 151 -1.13 -18.18 -4.25
C ASN A 151 -1.19 -16.65 -4.31
N LEU A 152 -1.64 -15.98 -3.25
CA LEU A 152 -1.64 -14.53 -3.16
C LEU A 152 -0.44 -14.01 -2.39
N THR A 153 0.05 -12.84 -2.77
CA THR A 153 1.19 -12.17 -2.13
C THR A 153 0.99 -10.66 -2.03
N THR A 154 1.68 -10.03 -1.10
CA THR A 154 1.66 -8.59 -0.87
C THR A 154 2.62 -7.87 -1.81
N LEU A 155 2.12 -6.92 -2.60
CA LEU A 155 2.93 -6.01 -3.42
C LEU A 155 2.54 -4.56 -3.12
N HIS A 156 3.47 -3.62 -3.16
CA HIS A 156 3.08 -2.20 -3.22
C HIS A 156 2.26 -1.92 -4.47
N ALA A 157 1.37 -0.92 -4.42
CA ALA A 157 0.59 -0.51 -5.58
C ALA A 157 1.47 -0.19 -6.80
N SER A 158 2.65 0.40 -6.59
CA SER A 158 3.63 0.63 -7.67
C SER A 158 4.30 -0.63 -8.18
N CYS A 159 4.74 -1.54 -7.30
CA CYS A 159 5.33 -2.83 -7.68
C CYS A 159 4.31 -3.68 -8.45
N ASN A 160 3.07 -3.75 -7.97
CA ASN A 160 1.98 -4.46 -8.63
C ASN A 160 1.70 -3.90 -10.03
N THR A 161 1.67 -2.57 -10.16
CA THR A 161 1.44 -1.91 -11.46
C THR A 161 2.59 -2.16 -12.44
N GLN A 162 3.85 -2.14 -11.97
CA GLN A 162 5.02 -2.40 -12.80
C GLN A 162 5.20 -3.89 -13.14
N LYS A 163 4.71 -4.79 -12.27
CA LYS A 163 4.66 -6.23 -12.53
C LYS A 163 3.77 -6.54 -13.74
N SER A 164 2.58 -5.93 -13.82
CA SER A 164 1.61 -6.25 -14.88
C SER A 164 1.39 -7.78 -14.93
N ASP A 165 1.52 -8.40 -16.11
CA ASP A 165 1.40 -9.85 -16.32
C ASP A 165 2.71 -10.63 -16.08
N ALA A 166 3.82 -9.97 -15.74
CA ALA A 166 5.10 -10.64 -15.55
C ALA A 166 5.11 -11.46 -14.26
N GLU A 167 5.70 -12.66 -14.32
CA GLU A 167 6.00 -13.44 -13.12
C GLU A 167 7.18 -12.79 -12.40
N VAL A 168 6.93 -12.20 -11.24
CA VAL A 168 7.98 -11.85 -10.30
C VAL A 168 8.16 -13.08 -9.43
N ALA A 169 9.34 -13.71 -9.46
CA ALA A 169 9.69 -14.69 -8.46
C ALA A 169 9.59 -13.99 -7.10
N PRO A 170 8.59 -14.32 -6.25
CA PRO A 170 8.45 -13.63 -4.99
C PRO A 170 9.73 -13.87 -4.18
N ILE A 171 10.29 -12.80 -3.63
CA ILE A 171 11.35 -12.94 -2.63
C ILE A 171 10.76 -13.81 -1.52
N PRO A 172 11.51 -14.80 -0.98
CA PRO A 172 11.03 -15.61 0.13
C PRO A 172 10.45 -14.71 1.22
N ARG A 173 9.26 -15.07 1.72
CA ARG A 173 8.56 -14.32 2.75
C ARG A 173 9.55 -14.05 3.89
N TYR A 174 9.93 -12.79 4.08
CA TYR A 174 10.93 -12.44 5.08
C TYR A 174 10.37 -12.80 6.46
N GLY A 175 10.89 -13.87 7.05
CA GLY A 175 10.75 -14.19 8.48
C GLY A 175 11.66 -13.32 9.35
N GLY A 176 11.71 -12.01 9.09
CA GLY A 176 12.67 -11.09 9.69
C GLY A 176 12.13 -10.41 10.94
N LEU A 177 12.56 -10.93 12.10
CA LEU A 177 12.78 -10.41 13.47
C LEU A 177 12.36 -8.99 13.94
N GLU A 178 11.90 -8.06 13.09
CA GLU A 178 11.40 -6.74 13.50
C GLU A 178 9.88 -6.66 13.40
N SER A 179 9.24 -6.15 14.47
CA SER A 179 7.80 -6.10 14.71
C SER A 179 7.03 -5.09 13.85
N TRP A 180 7.23 -5.10 12.53
CA TRP A 180 6.46 -4.25 11.63
C TRP A 180 5.04 -4.79 11.45
N ASP A 181 4.04 -3.99 11.83
CA ASP A 181 2.62 -4.36 11.83
C ASP A 181 1.80 -3.53 10.81
N GLY A 182 2.47 -2.82 9.89
CA GLY A 182 1.81 -1.91 8.95
C GLY A 182 1.11 -0.72 9.63
N LEU A 183 1.51 -0.36 10.85
CA LEU A 183 0.86 0.64 11.71
C LEU A 183 -0.55 0.27 12.17
N THR A 184 -0.93 -1.01 12.09
CA THR A 184 -2.27 -1.46 12.50
C THR A 184 -2.53 -1.27 13.99
N SER A 185 -1.52 -1.32 14.85
CA SER A 185 -1.61 -0.99 16.28
C SER A 185 -2.06 0.45 16.56
N TYR A 186 -1.80 1.40 15.66
CA TYR A 186 -2.20 2.80 15.80
C TYR A 186 -3.60 3.08 15.24
N TYR A 187 -4.24 2.12 14.57
CA TYR A 187 -5.44 2.41 13.79
C TYR A 187 -6.59 2.95 14.66
N SER A 188 -6.83 2.38 15.85
CA SER A 188 -7.85 2.87 16.77
C SER A 188 -7.58 4.31 17.22
N ALA A 189 -6.33 4.65 17.52
CA ALA A 189 -5.94 5.99 17.94
C ALA A 189 -6.15 7.04 16.84
N LEU A 190 -5.88 6.69 15.57
CA LEU A 190 -6.19 7.57 14.43
C LEU A 190 -7.69 7.89 14.36
N ILE A 191 -8.55 6.88 14.55
CA ILE A 191 -10.02 7.07 14.54
C ILE A 191 -10.48 7.93 15.72
N VAL A 192 -9.94 7.68 16.92
CA VAL A 192 -10.23 8.49 18.13
C VAL A 192 -9.81 9.95 17.92
N ALA A 193 -8.69 10.19 17.23
CA ALA A 193 -8.21 11.53 16.91
C ALA A 193 -9.05 12.26 15.83
N GLY A 194 -10.06 11.62 15.25
CA GLY A 194 -11.00 12.22 14.31
C GLY A 194 -10.90 11.70 12.87
N ALA A 195 -10.02 10.75 12.57
CA ALA A 195 -9.97 10.13 11.25
C ALA A 195 -11.26 9.38 10.91
N GLY A 196 -11.62 9.29 9.63
CA GLY A 196 -12.71 8.44 9.17
C GLY A 196 -14.13 9.00 9.33
N GLN A 197 -14.32 10.24 9.81
CA GLN A 197 -15.64 10.87 9.92
C GLN A 197 -16.42 10.90 8.60
N VAL A 198 -15.71 11.10 7.48
CA VAL A 198 -16.29 11.13 6.12
C VAL A 198 -16.64 9.73 5.61
N ARG A 199 -16.01 8.69 6.14
CA ARG A 199 -16.11 7.31 5.64
C ARG A 199 -16.10 6.26 6.77
N PRO A 200 -17.01 6.35 7.75
CA PRO A 200 -16.91 5.57 8.99
C PRO A 200 -17.06 4.06 8.76
N ARG A 201 -17.90 3.64 7.81
CA ARG A 201 -18.06 2.21 7.46
C ARG A 201 -16.77 1.62 6.91
N TYR A 202 -16.06 2.36 6.04
CA TYR A 202 -14.80 1.93 5.45
C TYR A 202 -13.75 1.62 6.53
N HIS A 203 -13.55 2.53 7.48
CA HIS A 203 -12.58 2.33 8.56
C HIS A 203 -12.98 1.23 9.52
N ARG A 204 -14.26 1.14 9.91
CA ARG A 204 -14.74 0.08 10.79
C ARG A 204 -14.52 -1.31 10.19
N ASP A 205 -14.84 -1.47 8.90
CA ASP A 205 -14.74 -2.77 8.24
C ASP A 205 -13.27 -3.19 8.06
N TRP A 206 -12.37 -2.27 7.71
CA TRP A 206 -10.94 -2.54 7.60
C TRP A 206 -10.24 -2.72 8.94
N SER A 207 -10.60 -1.94 9.97
CA SER A 207 -10.07 -2.09 11.32
C SER A 207 -10.33 -3.51 11.84
N ARG A 208 -11.57 -4.01 11.70
CA ARG A 208 -11.92 -5.38 12.09
C ARG A 208 -11.11 -6.46 11.35
N ARG A 209 -10.82 -6.25 10.06
CA ARG A 209 -10.10 -7.23 9.22
C ARG A 209 -8.61 -7.26 9.51
N LEU A 210 -8.05 -6.14 9.96
CA LEU A 210 -6.62 -5.97 10.26
C LEU A 210 -6.30 -6.22 11.73
N SER A 211 -7.30 -6.32 12.61
CA SER A 211 -7.09 -6.75 13.99
C SER A 211 -6.70 -8.24 14.04
N PRO A 212 -5.65 -8.61 14.79
CA PRO A 212 -5.39 -10.02 15.07
C PRO A 212 -6.61 -10.64 15.75
N SER A 213 -6.95 -11.88 15.34
CA SER A 213 -8.04 -12.67 15.93
C SER A 213 -7.67 -13.21 17.31
#